data_AF-A0AA43GSN7-F1
#
_entry.id   AF-A0AA43GSN7-F1
#
_cell.length_a   1.000
_cell.length_b   1.000
_cell.length_c   1.000
_cell.angle_alpha   90.00
_cell.angle_beta   90.00
_cell.angle_gamma   90.00
#
_symmetry.space_group_name_H-M   'P 1'
#
loop_
_entity.id
_entity.type
_entity.pdbx_description
1 polymer ?
#
loop_
_entity_poly.entity_id
_entity_poly.type
_entity_poly.pdbx_seq_one_letter_code
_entity_poly.pdbx_strand_id
1 'polypeptide(L)'
;SNSLSINWGAWAEVGMAANLSWEQRGIAAISPKQGRHILVQLIQKLNQHTIPQVAVQPTNWAEYLSHDGVNMPFYEYFTHHLRNEKEAKLRQTAGSTSEEVSLRQQLQTLSEKDRDALLMEHLQKTAIRVLGLASNQKIDPYQGLMNMGLDSLMAVEFRNHLIRSLERPLPATLLFNCPTLDSLHDYLVAKMFDDAPQKAEQMAQPTTLTAHSISIESK
;
A
#
# COMPACT_ATOMS: atom_id res chain seq x y z
N SER A 1 13.95 20.51 -6.32
CA SER A 1 12.92 20.63 -7.36
C SER A 1 11.95 19.47 -7.21
N ASN A 2 10.66 19.73 -6.99
CA ASN A 2 9.66 18.65 -7.00
C ASN A 2 9.19 18.44 -8.45
N SER A 3 9.84 17.53 -9.17
CA SER A 3 9.42 17.12 -10.50
C SER A 3 8.55 15.86 -10.41
N LEU A 4 7.39 15.87 -11.09
CA LEU A 4 6.55 14.69 -11.28
C LEU A 4 6.70 14.21 -12.72
N SER A 5 7.12 12.96 -12.89
CA SER A 5 7.03 12.27 -14.17
C SER A 5 5.71 11.49 -14.26
N ILE A 6 4.99 11.58 -15.37
CA ILE A 6 3.75 10.81 -15.59
C ILE A 6 3.90 9.95 -16.83
N ASN A 7 3.81 8.63 -16.67
CA ASN A 7 3.71 7.68 -17.76
C ASN A 7 2.23 7.47 -18.08
N TRP A 8 1.79 7.92 -19.25
CA TRP A 8 0.41 7.76 -19.69
C TRP A 8 0.26 6.48 -20.52
N GLY A 9 -0.78 5.71 -20.23
CA GLY A 9 -1.24 4.62 -21.07
C GLY A 9 -1.88 5.11 -22.38
N ALA A 10 -2.54 4.19 -23.08
CA ALA A 10 -3.20 4.49 -24.35
C ALA A 10 -4.26 5.60 -24.20
N TRP A 11 -4.28 6.56 -25.12
CA TRP A 11 -5.33 7.59 -25.19
C TRP A 11 -6.37 7.22 -26.22
N ALA A 12 -7.64 7.50 -25.91
CA ALA A 12 -8.74 7.39 -26.84
C ALA A 12 -8.75 8.60 -27.80
N GLU A 13 -9.42 8.44 -28.94
CA GLU A 13 -9.79 9.52 -29.89
C GLU A 13 -8.63 10.21 -30.65
N VAL A 14 -7.39 10.14 -30.15
CA VAL A 14 -6.23 10.81 -30.75
C VAL A 14 -4.98 9.92 -30.69
N GLY A 15 -4.18 9.92 -31.77
CA GLY A 15 -2.87 9.25 -31.84
C GLY A 15 -2.91 7.79 -32.33
N MET A 16 -1.74 7.15 -32.41
CA MET A 16 -1.57 5.78 -32.97
C MET A 16 -2.31 4.69 -32.18
N ALA A 17 -2.72 4.98 -30.94
CA ALA A 17 -3.46 4.07 -30.08
C ALA A 17 -4.99 4.14 -30.29
N ALA A 18 -5.53 5.18 -30.94
CA ALA A 18 -6.98 5.35 -31.06
C ALA A 18 -7.68 4.29 -31.95
N ASN A 19 -6.91 3.59 -32.80
CA ASN A 19 -7.42 2.58 -33.75
C ASN A 19 -7.16 1.13 -33.29
N LEU A 20 -6.63 0.92 -32.09
CA LEU A 20 -6.31 -0.40 -31.53
C LEU A 20 -7.41 -0.81 -30.54
N SER A 21 -7.90 -2.05 -30.61
CA SER A 21 -8.91 -2.61 -29.69
C SER A 21 -8.27 -3.02 -28.36
N TRP A 22 -7.96 -2.04 -27.51
CA TRP A 22 -7.37 -2.28 -26.20
C TRP A 22 -8.35 -2.98 -25.25
N GLU A 23 -9.65 -2.76 -25.45
CA GLU A 23 -10.70 -3.33 -24.60
C GLU A 23 -10.60 -4.86 -24.53
N GLN A 24 -10.18 -5.51 -25.62
CA GLN A 24 -10.07 -6.97 -25.72
C GLN A 24 -8.98 -7.60 -24.84
N ARG A 25 -8.19 -6.80 -24.12
CA ARG A 25 -7.15 -7.29 -23.22
C ARG A 25 -7.29 -6.74 -21.80
N GLY A 26 -8.43 -6.15 -21.45
CA GLY A 26 -8.64 -5.55 -20.14
C GLY A 26 -7.83 -4.28 -19.88
N ILE A 27 -7.19 -3.69 -20.89
CA ILE A 27 -6.59 -2.35 -20.83
C ILE A 27 -7.56 -1.38 -21.52
N ALA A 28 -7.95 -0.31 -20.86
CA ALA A 28 -8.84 0.69 -21.45
C ALA A 28 -8.07 1.96 -21.84
N ALA A 29 -8.55 2.60 -22.90
CA ALA A 29 -8.01 3.86 -23.37
C ALA A 29 -8.48 5.03 -22.47
N ILE A 30 -7.63 6.05 -22.34
CA ILE A 30 -7.88 7.25 -21.55
C ILE A 30 -8.56 8.28 -22.44
N SER A 31 -9.80 8.67 -22.13
CA SER A 31 -10.41 9.81 -22.82
C SER A 31 -9.73 11.13 -22.42
N PRO A 32 -9.73 12.15 -23.30
CA PRO A 32 -9.24 13.50 -22.96
C PRO A 32 -9.85 14.08 -21.68
N LYS A 33 -11.14 13.79 -21.43
CA LYS A 33 -11.84 14.23 -20.21
C LYS A 33 -11.28 13.55 -18.95
N GLN A 34 -11.05 12.23 -18.99
CA GLN A 34 -10.46 11.49 -17.88
C GLN A 34 -9.02 11.93 -17.61
N GLY A 35 -8.21 12.07 -18.65
CA GLY A 35 -6.81 12.48 -18.52
C GLY A 35 -6.66 13.84 -17.83
N ARG A 36 -7.48 14.84 -18.19
CA ARG A 36 -7.50 16.14 -17.50
C ARG A 36 -7.87 16.02 -16.02
N HIS A 37 -8.87 15.20 -15.70
CA HIS A 37 -9.29 15.00 -14.31
C HIS A 37 -8.17 14.38 -13.46
N ILE A 38 -7.50 13.35 -14.00
CA ILE A 38 -6.39 12.67 -13.34
C ILE A 38 -5.20 13.62 -13.16
N LEU A 39 -4.85 14.42 -14.17
CA LEU A 39 -3.78 15.40 -14.08
C LEU A 39 -4.01 16.40 -12.94
N VAL A 40 -5.23 16.94 -12.81
CA VAL A 40 -5.58 17.87 -11.73
C VAL A 40 -5.42 17.21 -10.36
N GLN A 41 -5.88 15.96 -10.21
CA GLN A 41 -5.73 15.21 -8.96
C GLN A 41 -4.25 14.97 -8.61
N LEU A 42 -3.41 14.64 -9.59
CA LEU A 42 -1.98 14.40 -9.38
C LEU A 42 -1.27 15.68 -8.93
N ILE A 43 -1.56 16.82 -9.57
CA ILE A 43 -1.00 18.12 -9.19
C ILE A 43 -1.38 18.48 -7.75
N GLN A 44 -2.64 18.26 -7.35
CA GLN A 44 -3.08 18.50 -5.97
C GLN A 44 -2.34 17.63 -4.96
N LYS A 45 -2.07 16.35 -5.30
CA LYS A 45 -1.37 15.41 -4.41
C LYS A 45 0.14 15.69 -4.29
N LEU A 46 0.78 16.28 -5.30
CA LEU A 46 2.19 16.68 -5.23
C LEU A 46 2.48 17.68 -4.11
N ASN A 47 1.48 18.48 -3.74
CA ASN A 47 1.61 19.45 -2.65
C ASN A 47 1.63 18.78 -1.26
N GLN A 48 1.25 17.50 -1.17
CA GLN A 48 1.13 16.76 0.09
C GLN A 48 2.18 15.64 0.19
N HIS A 49 2.64 15.11 -0.94
CA HIS A 49 3.55 13.96 -0.98
C HIS A 49 4.55 14.09 -2.15
N THR A 50 5.80 13.69 -1.90
CA THR A 50 6.82 13.57 -2.95
C THR A 50 6.61 12.28 -3.74
N ILE A 51 5.75 12.34 -4.77
CA ILE A 51 5.61 11.23 -5.72
C ILE A 51 6.48 11.54 -6.94
N PRO A 52 7.65 10.88 -7.12
CA PRO A 52 8.58 11.22 -8.20
C PRO A 52 8.07 10.78 -9.59
N GLN A 53 7.28 9.70 -9.65
CA GLN A 53 6.74 9.17 -10.91
C GLN A 53 5.41 8.44 -10.70
N VAL A 54 4.48 8.60 -11.63
CA VAL A 54 3.17 7.91 -11.64
C VAL A 54 2.88 7.31 -13.01
N ALA A 55 2.30 6.11 -13.05
CA ALA A 55 1.72 5.55 -14.26
C ALA A 55 0.18 5.64 -14.22
N VAL A 56 -0.43 6.04 -15.34
CA VAL A 56 -1.89 6.12 -15.50
C VAL A 56 -2.30 5.16 -16.59
N GLN A 57 -2.93 4.05 -16.22
CA GLN A 57 -3.48 3.06 -17.15
C GLN A 57 -4.80 2.53 -16.62
N PRO A 58 -5.93 2.91 -17.22
CA PRO A 58 -7.21 2.30 -16.91
C PRO A 58 -7.15 0.81 -17.25
N THR A 59 -7.44 -0.05 -16.28
CA THR A 59 -7.35 -1.51 -16.44
C THR A 59 -8.59 -2.17 -15.83
N ASN A 60 -9.31 -2.97 -16.63
CA ASN A 60 -10.27 -3.95 -16.14
C ASN A 60 -9.50 -5.20 -15.69
N TRP A 61 -9.11 -5.22 -14.43
CA TRP A 61 -8.26 -6.28 -13.89
C TRP A 61 -8.88 -7.67 -13.96
N ALA A 62 -10.20 -7.80 -13.88
CA ALA A 62 -10.86 -9.10 -13.98
C ALA A 62 -10.68 -9.73 -15.38
N GLU A 63 -10.73 -8.90 -16.42
CA GLU A 63 -10.54 -9.29 -17.81
C GLU A 63 -9.05 -9.38 -18.18
N TYR A 64 -8.22 -8.47 -17.68
CA TYR A 64 -6.77 -8.52 -17.86
C TYR A 64 -6.18 -9.84 -17.34
N LEU A 65 -6.76 -10.37 -16.25
CA LEU A 65 -6.31 -11.61 -15.61
C LEU A 65 -6.95 -12.89 -16.11
N SER A 66 -8.06 -12.81 -16.85
CA SER A 66 -8.69 -13.99 -17.43
C SER A 66 -7.94 -14.53 -18.64
N HIS A 67 -6.92 -13.81 -19.12
CA HIS A 67 -6.07 -14.22 -20.22
C HIS A 67 -4.90 -15.06 -19.70
N ASP A 68 -4.82 -16.32 -20.13
CA ASP A 68 -3.69 -17.20 -19.86
C ASP A 68 -2.36 -16.55 -20.30
N GLY A 69 -1.37 -16.54 -19.42
CA GLY A 69 -0.02 -16.05 -19.73
C GLY A 69 0.37 -14.69 -19.13
N VAL A 70 -0.52 -14.00 -18.42
CA VAL A 70 -0.14 -12.83 -17.60
C VAL A 70 0.48 -13.33 -16.29
N ASN A 71 1.69 -13.87 -16.36
CA ASN A 71 2.52 -14.21 -15.20
C ASN A 71 3.63 -13.15 -15.06
N MET A 72 3.23 -11.93 -14.71
CA MET A 72 4.17 -10.81 -14.52
C MET A 72 4.18 -10.42 -13.03
N PRO A 73 5.31 -10.64 -12.32
CA PRO A 73 5.44 -10.35 -10.88
C PRO A 73 5.03 -8.91 -10.51
N PHE A 74 5.19 -7.97 -11.44
CA PHE A 74 4.80 -6.57 -11.27
C PHE A 74 3.30 -6.36 -11.00
N TYR A 75 2.44 -7.19 -11.60
CA TYR A 75 0.98 -7.03 -11.50
C TYR A 75 0.35 -7.90 -10.40
N GLU A 76 1.00 -8.97 -9.97
CA GLU A 76 0.50 -9.96 -9.00
C GLU A 76 -0.05 -9.33 -7.71
N TYR A 77 0.52 -8.21 -7.27
CA TYR A 77 -0.01 -7.41 -6.18
C TYR A 77 -1.40 -6.80 -6.45
N PHE A 78 -1.56 -6.15 -7.60
CA PHE A 78 -2.84 -5.52 -7.96
C PHE A 78 -3.92 -6.59 -8.12
N THR A 79 -3.55 -7.78 -8.57
CA THR A 79 -4.49 -8.87 -8.86
C THR A 79 -5.04 -9.51 -7.59
N HIS A 80 -4.19 -9.75 -6.59
CA HIS A 80 -4.61 -10.21 -5.26
C HIS A 80 -5.43 -9.15 -4.51
N HIS A 81 -5.00 -7.89 -4.53
CA HIS A 81 -5.69 -6.81 -3.82
C HIS A 81 -7.08 -6.52 -4.43
N LEU A 82 -7.19 -6.44 -5.75
CA LEU A 82 -8.47 -6.12 -6.40
C LEU A 82 -9.47 -7.27 -6.36
N ARG A 83 -9.00 -8.52 -6.37
CA ARG A 83 -9.86 -9.69 -6.11
C ARG A 83 -10.43 -9.61 -4.69
N ASN A 84 -9.58 -9.37 -3.69
CA ASN A 84 -10.01 -9.25 -2.30
C ASN A 84 -10.94 -8.06 -2.04
N GLU A 85 -10.69 -6.90 -2.66
CA GLU A 85 -11.58 -5.73 -2.55
C GLU A 85 -12.93 -5.95 -3.25
N LYS A 86 -12.94 -6.62 -4.41
CA LYS A 86 -14.17 -6.96 -5.13
C LYS A 86 -14.98 -8.02 -4.36
N GLU A 87 -14.34 -9.03 -3.79
CA GLU A 87 -14.98 -10.04 -2.94
C GLU A 87 -15.49 -9.43 -1.64
N ALA A 88 -14.74 -8.52 -1.01
CA ALA A 88 -15.18 -7.78 0.16
C ALA A 88 -16.39 -6.88 -0.16
N LYS A 89 -16.39 -6.18 -1.29
CA LYS A 89 -17.56 -5.41 -1.77
C LYS A 89 -18.75 -6.31 -2.07
N LEU A 90 -18.53 -7.48 -2.69
CA LEU A 90 -19.60 -8.43 -2.98
C LEU A 90 -20.24 -8.95 -1.68
N ARG A 91 -19.43 -9.29 -0.67
CA ARG A 91 -19.87 -9.69 0.68
C ARG A 91 -20.61 -8.58 1.42
N GLN A 92 -20.24 -7.32 1.21
CA GLN A 92 -20.95 -6.16 1.76
C GLN A 92 -22.31 -5.92 1.09
N THR A 93 -22.41 -6.14 -0.22
CA THR A 93 -23.69 -6.04 -0.96
C THR A 93 -24.60 -7.25 -0.72
N ALA A 94 -24.03 -8.43 -0.47
CA ALA A 94 -24.75 -9.65 -0.11
C ALA A 94 -24.89 -9.76 1.41
N GLY A 95 -25.61 -8.80 2.01
CA GLY A 95 -26.16 -8.89 3.37
C GLY A 95 -25.22 -9.39 4.47
N SER A 96 -24.47 -8.49 5.10
CA SER A 96 -23.86 -8.76 6.42
C SER A 96 -24.58 -7.99 7.50
N THR A 97 -25.66 -8.58 8.01
CA THR A 97 -26.17 -8.31 9.36
C THR A 97 -25.25 -9.03 10.34
N SER A 98 -24.08 -8.45 10.60
CA SER A 98 -23.27 -8.75 11.77
C SER A 98 -22.40 -7.54 12.02
N GLU A 99 -22.72 -6.78 13.05
CA GLU A 99 -21.86 -5.71 13.57
C GLU A 99 -20.58 -6.38 14.12
N GLU A 100 -19.63 -6.70 13.24
CA GLU A 100 -18.27 -7.00 13.66
C GLU A 100 -17.71 -5.74 14.31
N VAL A 101 -17.64 -5.76 15.64
CA VAL A 101 -17.01 -4.69 16.43
C VAL A 101 -15.61 -4.45 15.88
N SER A 102 -15.33 -3.22 15.44
CA SER A 102 -14.03 -2.85 14.86
C SER A 102 -12.91 -3.20 15.85
N LEU A 103 -11.75 -3.66 15.34
CA LEU A 103 -10.60 -4.00 16.18
C LEU A 103 -10.23 -2.84 17.12
N ARG A 104 -10.34 -1.60 16.64
CA ARG A 104 -10.15 -0.39 17.44
C ARG A 104 -11.09 -0.33 18.65
N GLN A 105 -12.38 -0.59 18.48
CA GLN A 105 -13.35 -0.60 19.58
C GLN A 105 -13.03 -1.70 20.59
N GLN A 106 -12.67 -2.90 20.13
CA GLN A 106 -12.28 -4.00 21.02
C GLN A 106 -11.08 -3.62 21.88
N LEU A 107 -10.03 -3.07 21.24
CA LEU A 107 -8.83 -2.61 21.93
C LEU A 107 -9.09 -1.50 22.95
N GLN A 108 -10.13 -0.67 22.79
CA GLN A 108 -10.48 0.36 23.78
C GLN A 108 -11.13 -0.19 25.04
N THR A 109 -11.83 -1.33 24.93
CA THR A 109 -12.59 -1.93 26.04
C THR A 109 -11.81 -2.94 26.89
N LEU A 110 -10.72 -3.47 26.35
CA LEU A 110 -9.94 -4.54 26.99
C LEU A 110 -8.99 -4.02 28.07
N SER A 111 -8.49 -4.92 28.92
CA SER A 111 -7.36 -4.64 29.83
C SER A 111 -6.05 -4.50 29.05
N GLU A 112 -5.03 -3.85 29.60
CA GLU A 112 -3.72 -3.66 28.93
C GLU A 112 -3.14 -4.98 28.41
N LYS A 113 -3.10 -6.02 29.26
CA LYS A 113 -2.58 -7.34 28.88
C LYS A 113 -3.38 -7.99 27.75
N ASP A 114 -4.70 -7.84 27.76
CA ASP A 114 -5.56 -8.42 26.71
C ASP A 114 -5.47 -7.62 25.41
N ARG A 115 -5.24 -6.30 25.48
CA ARG A 115 -4.97 -5.44 24.32
C ARG A 115 -3.68 -5.86 23.64
N ASP A 116 -2.62 -6.09 24.42
CA ASP A 116 -1.32 -6.46 23.88
C ASP A 116 -1.38 -7.79 23.13
N ALA A 117 -2.03 -8.78 23.74
CA ALA A 117 -2.24 -10.08 23.13
C ALA A 117 -3.06 -9.98 21.84
N LEU A 118 -4.18 -9.25 21.86
CA LEU A 118 -5.04 -9.09 20.69
C LEU A 118 -4.35 -8.33 19.55
N LEU A 119 -3.59 -7.29 19.87
CA LEU A 119 -2.84 -6.51 18.88
C LEU A 119 -1.75 -7.37 18.23
N MET A 120 -0.97 -8.11 19.03
CA MET A 120 0.08 -9.00 18.51
C MET A 120 -0.52 -10.10 17.63
N GLU A 121 -1.63 -10.70 18.04
CA GLU A 121 -2.35 -11.69 17.24
C GLU A 121 -2.79 -11.11 15.89
N HIS A 122 -3.34 -9.89 15.88
CA HIS A 122 -3.73 -9.20 14.66
C HIS A 122 -2.54 -8.91 13.74
N LEU A 123 -1.40 -8.47 14.31
CA LEU A 123 -0.17 -8.24 13.57
C LEU A 123 0.35 -9.53 12.92
N GLN A 124 0.37 -10.64 13.67
CA GLN A 124 0.77 -11.96 13.15
C GLN A 124 -0.17 -12.44 12.04
N LYS A 125 -1.49 -12.35 12.23
CA LYS A 125 -2.48 -12.72 11.21
C LYS A 125 -2.32 -11.89 9.92
N THR A 126 -2.04 -10.60 10.08
CA THR A 126 -1.77 -9.69 8.95
C THR A 126 -0.49 -10.10 8.23
N ALA A 127 0.58 -10.38 8.97
CA ALA A 127 1.85 -10.85 8.41
C ALA A 127 1.71 -12.17 7.65
N ILE A 128 1.05 -13.18 8.24
CA ILE A 128 0.77 -14.48 7.60
C ILE A 128 0.03 -14.28 6.28
N ARG A 129 -1.02 -13.43 6.29
CA ARG A 129 -1.81 -13.14 5.10
C ARG A 129 -0.98 -12.50 4.00
N VAL A 130 -0.24 -11.45 4.33
CA VAL A 130 0.53 -10.68 3.35
C VAL A 130 1.70 -11.51 2.81
N LEU A 131 2.37 -12.28 3.66
CA LEU A 131 3.46 -13.18 3.27
C LEU A 131 2.99 -14.44 2.52
N GLY A 132 1.68 -14.66 2.38
CA GLY A 132 1.14 -15.85 1.73
C GLY A 132 1.45 -17.15 2.48
N LEU A 133 1.67 -17.08 3.79
CA LEU A 133 2.02 -18.22 4.63
C LEU A 133 0.79 -19.05 4.98
N ALA A 134 1.01 -20.31 5.34
CA ALA A 134 -0.07 -21.17 5.83
C ALA A 134 -0.67 -20.58 7.12
N SER A 135 -1.99 -20.68 7.29
CA SER A 135 -2.73 -20.06 8.40
C SER A 135 -2.32 -20.57 9.79
N ASN A 136 -1.71 -21.76 9.87
CA ASN A 136 -1.20 -22.36 11.10
C ASN A 136 0.28 -22.07 11.37
N GLN A 137 0.95 -21.33 10.48
CA GLN A 137 2.36 -21.02 10.62
C GLN A 137 2.57 -20.01 11.76
N LYS A 138 3.52 -20.32 12.65
CA LYS A 138 3.92 -19.39 13.71
C LYS A 138 4.98 -18.43 13.17
N ILE A 139 4.76 -17.15 13.38
CA ILE A 139 5.75 -16.10 13.10
C ILE A 139 6.45 -15.74 14.39
N ASP A 140 7.78 -15.77 14.38
CA ASP A 140 8.60 -15.22 15.45
C ASP A 140 8.47 -13.68 15.44
N PRO A 141 7.92 -13.06 16.51
CA PRO A 141 7.73 -11.61 16.55
C PRO A 141 9.02 -10.80 16.44
N TYR A 142 10.17 -11.40 16.78
CA TYR A 142 11.48 -10.76 16.76
C TYR A 142 12.22 -10.93 15.42
N GLN A 143 11.72 -11.78 14.53
CA GLN A 143 12.29 -11.95 13.21
C GLN A 143 11.92 -10.75 12.32
N GLY A 144 12.92 -10.21 11.63
CA GLY A 144 12.70 -9.12 10.67
C GLY A 144 11.82 -9.58 9.51
N LEU A 145 10.75 -8.84 9.23
CA LEU A 145 9.76 -9.18 8.21
C LEU A 145 10.39 -9.27 6.81
N MET A 146 11.39 -8.44 6.50
CA MET A 146 12.13 -8.52 5.22
C MET A 146 12.90 -9.84 5.09
N ASN A 147 13.44 -10.36 6.20
CA ASN A 147 14.11 -11.67 6.20
C ASN A 147 13.10 -12.82 5.99
N MET A 148 11.81 -12.56 6.20
CA MET A 148 10.71 -13.49 5.93
C MET A 148 10.15 -13.35 4.49
N GLY A 149 10.74 -12.48 3.67
CA GLY A 149 10.32 -12.25 2.29
C GLY A 149 9.36 -11.08 2.09
N LEU A 150 9.14 -10.23 3.12
CA LEU A 150 8.37 -9.00 2.94
C LEU A 150 9.12 -8.02 2.02
N ASP A 151 8.51 -7.69 0.88
CA ASP A 151 9.04 -6.68 -0.05
C ASP A 151 8.37 -5.30 0.12
N SER A 152 8.77 -4.34 -0.73
CA SER A 152 8.27 -2.95 -0.67
C SER A 152 6.76 -2.83 -0.91
N LEU A 153 6.20 -3.75 -1.68
CA LEU A 153 4.82 -3.71 -2.12
C LEU A 153 3.91 -4.37 -1.09
N MET A 154 4.37 -5.50 -0.54
CA MET A 154 3.80 -6.16 0.63
C MET A 154 3.81 -5.24 1.86
N ALA A 155 4.86 -4.43 2.04
CA ALA A 155 4.91 -3.44 3.12
C ALA A 155 3.78 -2.39 3.02
N VAL A 156 3.45 -1.95 1.80
CA VAL A 156 2.32 -1.03 1.57
C VAL A 156 0.99 -1.70 1.89
N GLU A 157 0.80 -2.97 1.51
CA GLU A 157 -0.40 -3.72 1.84
C GLU A 157 -0.56 -3.94 3.33
N PHE A 158 0.49 -4.39 4.01
CA PHE A 158 0.50 -4.58 5.46
C PHE A 158 0.07 -3.29 6.15
N ARG A 159 0.70 -2.16 5.80
CA ARG A 159 0.34 -0.83 6.31
C ARG A 159 -1.12 -0.48 6.04
N ASN A 160 -1.60 -0.66 4.82
CA ASN A 160 -2.97 -0.33 4.45
C ASN A 160 -3.99 -1.19 5.21
N HIS A 161 -3.69 -2.47 5.45
CA HIS A 161 -4.52 -3.35 6.27
C HIS A 161 -4.62 -2.82 7.71
N LEU A 162 -3.49 -2.43 8.30
CA LEU A 162 -3.46 -1.84 9.64
C LEU A 162 -4.23 -0.51 9.72
N ILE A 163 -4.08 0.37 8.73
CA ILE A 163 -4.83 1.65 8.68
C ILE A 163 -6.34 1.38 8.71
N ARG A 164 -6.81 0.38 7.95
CA ARG A 164 -8.24 0.01 7.91
C ARG A 164 -8.70 -0.61 9.22
N SER A 165 -7.94 -1.55 9.79
CA SER A 165 -8.35 -2.24 11.02
C SER A 165 -8.28 -1.37 12.27
N LEU A 166 -7.29 -0.48 12.34
CA LEU A 166 -7.05 0.40 13.50
C LEU A 166 -7.70 1.78 13.33
N GLU A 167 -8.27 2.06 12.16
CA GLU A 167 -8.90 3.35 11.81
C GLU A 167 -7.99 4.56 12.10
N ARG A 168 -6.69 4.42 11.88
CA ARG A 168 -5.68 5.46 12.15
C ARG A 168 -4.67 5.57 11.02
N PRO A 169 -4.18 6.79 10.71
CA PRO A 169 -3.11 6.98 9.74
C PRO A 169 -1.79 6.44 10.28
N LEU A 170 -1.04 5.75 9.43
CA LEU A 170 0.30 5.23 9.74
C LEU A 170 1.34 5.81 8.75
N PRO A 171 2.57 6.12 9.17
CA PRO A 171 3.63 6.60 8.28
C PRO A 171 3.98 5.59 7.17
N ALA A 172 4.37 6.08 6.00
CA ALA A 172 4.80 5.22 4.90
C ALA A 172 6.11 4.47 5.21
N THR A 173 6.95 5.04 6.08
CA THR A 173 8.24 4.46 6.48
C THR A 173 8.14 3.50 7.67
N LEU A 174 6.92 3.23 8.18
CA LEU A 174 6.72 2.52 9.44
C LEU A 174 7.45 1.17 9.49
N LEU A 175 7.30 0.34 8.47
CA LEU A 175 7.91 -1.00 8.45
C LEU A 175 9.44 -0.96 8.27
N PHE A 176 10.00 0.14 7.77
CA PHE A 176 11.46 0.33 7.73
C PHE A 176 12.00 0.72 9.11
N ASN A 177 11.23 1.48 9.88
CA ASN A 177 11.60 1.92 11.23
C ASN A 177 11.32 0.84 12.29
N CYS A 178 10.29 0.02 12.05
CA CYS A 178 9.83 -1.08 12.89
C CYS A 178 9.83 -2.38 12.06
N PRO A 179 11.01 -3.00 11.85
CA PRO A 179 11.16 -4.13 10.92
C PRO A 179 10.65 -5.46 11.49
N THR A 180 10.27 -5.52 12.77
CA THR A 180 9.79 -6.72 13.47
C THR A 180 8.34 -6.52 13.94
N LEU A 181 7.59 -7.60 14.16
CA LEU A 181 6.22 -7.46 14.71
C LEU A 181 6.23 -6.90 16.13
N ASP A 182 7.27 -7.21 16.89
CA ASP A 182 7.51 -6.68 18.23
C ASP A 182 7.70 -5.15 18.23
N SER A 183 8.65 -4.62 17.45
CA SER A 183 8.86 -3.17 17.33
C SER A 183 7.66 -2.42 16.73
N LEU A 184 6.87 -3.10 15.91
CA LEU A 184 5.62 -2.55 15.37
C LEU A 184 4.52 -2.50 16.41
N HIS A 185 4.41 -3.53 17.26
CA HIS A 185 3.49 -3.58 18.39
C HIS A 185 3.78 -2.43 19.36
N ASP A 186 5.02 -2.28 19.81
CA ASP A 186 5.45 -1.20 20.71
C ASP A 186 5.08 0.18 20.16
N TYR A 187 5.37 0.41 18.86
CA TYR A 187 5.03 1.66 18.19
C TYR A 187 3.51 1.93 18.21
N LEU A 188 2.69 0.91 17.95
CA LEU A 188 1.25 1.05 17.91
C LEU A 188 0.65 1.26 19.30
N VAL A 189 1.14 0.56 20.32
CA VAL A 189 0.73 0.77 21.71
C VAL A 189 1.02 2.22 22.12
N ALA A 190 2.26 2.67 21.90
CA ALA A 190 2.69 4.03 22.21
C ALA A 190 1.91 5.10 21.42
N LYS A 191 1.38 4.79 20.23
CA LYS A 191 0.58 5.73 19.43
C LYS A 191 -0.92 5.72 19.72
N MET A 192 -1.43 4.64 20.29
CA MET A 192 -2.86 4.45 20.49
C MET A 192 -3.30 4.72 21.92
N PHE A 193 -2.41 4.46 22.90
CA PHE A 193 -2.76 4.50 24.32
C PHE A 193 -1.87 5.44 25.13
N ASP A 194 -0.64 5.72 24.69
CA ASP A 194 0.18 6.78 25.27
C ASP A 194 0.00 8.09 24.50
N ASP A 195 -0.62 9.09 25.14
CA ASP A 195 -0.65 10.48 24.64
C ASP A 195 0.69 11.19 24.87
N ALA A 196 1.82 10.52 24.64
CA ALA A 196 3.14 11.13 24.75
C ALA A 196 3.49 11.88 23.44
N PRO A 197 3.69 13.21 23.48
CA PRO A 197 4.16 13.95 22.32
C PRO A 197 5.64 13.64 22.04
N GLN A 198 5.96 13.53 20.74
CA GLN A 198 7.29 13.73 20.14
C GLN A 198 8.46 12.81 20.54
N LYS A 199 8.67 11.78 19.72
CA LYS A 199 10.03 11.33 19.33
C LYS A 199 10.17 10.99 17.83
N ALA A 200 9.09 11.08 17.05
CA ALA A 200 9.10 10.74 15.62
C ALA A 200 9.69 11.84 14.71
N GLU A 201 9.73 13.10 15.16
CA GLU A 201 10.33 14.20 14.39
C GLU A 201 11.88 14.16 14.36
N GLN A 202 12.54 13.43 15.26
CA GLN A 202 14.00 13.45 15.41
C GLN A 202 14.75 12.34 14.63
N MET A 203 14.05 11.34 14.09
CA MET A 203 14.65 10.33 13.20
C MET A 203 14.49 10.67 11.71
N ALA A 204 13.82 11.78 11.38
CA ALA A 204 13.57 12.24 10.01
C ALA A 204 14.62 13.23 9.47
N GLN A 205 15.85 13.22 10.00
CA GLN A 205 16.97 13.92 9.37
C GLN A 205 17.72 12.95 8.44
N PRO A 206 17.74 13.19 7.12
CA PRO A 206 18.59 12.43 6.23
C PRO A 206 20.06 12.78 6.51
N THR A 207 20.83 11.78 6.95
CA THR A 207 22.30 11.82 6.94
C THR A 207 22.76 12.26 5.56
N THR A 208 23.40 13.42 5.50
CA THR A 208 23.88 14.05 4.27
C THR A 208 25.01 13.18 3.70
N LEU A 209 24.72 12.43 2.64
CA LEU A 209 25.75 11.80 1.81
C LEU A 209 26.21 12.82 0.78
N THR A 210 27.32 13.49 1.06
CA THR A 210 28.02 14.41 0.15
C THR A 210 28.43 13.67 -1.13
N ALA A 211 27.73 13.94 -2.23
CA ALA A 211 28.15 13.50 -3.56
C ALA A 211 29.19 14.50 -4.13
N HIS A 212 30.41 14.01 -4.37
CA HIS A 212 31.42 14.71 -5.16
C HIS A 212 30.94 14.82 -6.61
N SER A 213 30.86 16.05 -7.13
CA SER A 213 30.60 16.32 -8.55
C SER A 213 31.90 16.20 -9.34
N ILE A 214 31.90 15.38 -10.39
CA ILE A 214 32.96 15.36 -11.41
C ILE A 214 32.39 16.08 -12.64
N SER A 215 32.92 17.27 -12.92
CA SER A 215 32.64 18.03 -14.14
C SER A 215 33.42 17.42 -15.31
N ILE A 216 32.78 17.23 -16.45
CA ILE A 216 33.47 16.93 -17.72
C ILE A 216 33.24 18.13 -18.64
N GLU A 217 34.32 18.83 -18.94
CA GLU A 217 34.35 20.00 -19.80
C GLU A 217 34.49 19.57 -21.26
N SER A 218 33.77 20.23 -22.16
CA SER A 218 33.75 19.98 -23.60
C SER A 218 34.99 20.56 -24.29
N LYS A 219 35.43 19.92 -25.39
CA LYS A 219 36.18 20.55 -26.46
C LYS A 219 35.45 20.37 -27.77
#